data_AF-Q216C4-F1
#
_entry.id   AF-Q216C4-F1
#
_cell.length_a   1.000
_cell.length_b   1.000
_cell.length_c   1.000
_cell.angle_alpha   90.00
_cell.angle_beta   90.00
_cell.angle_gamma   90.00
#
_symmetry.space_group_name_H-M   'P 1'
#
loop_
_entity.id
_entity.type
_entity.pdbx_description
1 polymer ?
#
loop_
_entity_poly.entity_id
_entity_poly.type
_entity_poly.pdbx_seq_one_letter_code
_entity_poly.pdbx_strand_id
1 'polypeptide(L)'
;MWSSREAFENDFCPVREDLLGEMYRASESGLPQLVESVSSEVRAMLALFCYRRSHLHSLALSIASSCEERDLIQLGGRVGSTLYALSRDAKAFRPTPAAYSAHRKPITLSTKPLSSVPRIVHDLDDDLGHAATA
;
A
#
# COMPACT_ATOMS: atom_id res chain seq x y z
N MET A 1 -20.18 -26.35 -9.76
CA MET A 1 -19.74 -25.88 -8.43
C MET A 1 -18.24 -25.72 -8.52
N TRP A 2 -17.74 -24.49 -8.64
CA TRP A 2 -16.30 -24.25 -8.64
C TRP A 2 -15.77 -24.54 -7.24
N SER A 3 -14.72 -25.36 -7.15
CA SER A 3 -14.07 -25.61 -5.86
C SER A 3 -13.51 -24.29 -5.36
N SER A 4 -13.67 -23.96 -4.07
CA SER A 4 -13.04 -22.77 -3.49
C SER A 4 -11.56 -22.70 -3.88
N ARG A 5 -10.91 -23.86 -3.99
CA ARG A 5 -9.53 -24.06 -4.46
C ARG A 5 -9.24 -23.52 -5.88
N GLU A 6 -10.17 -23.66 -6.83
CA GLU A 6 -10.00 -23.13 -8.19
C GLU A 6 -10.19 -21.61 -8.25
N ALA A 7 -11.07 -21.05 -7.42
CA ALA A 7 -11.19 -19.60 -7.26
C ALA A 7 -9.92 -18.99 -6.65
N PHE A 8 -9.26 -19.72 -5.75
CA PHE A 8 -7.94 -19.38 -5.19
C PHE A 8 -6.79 -19.45 -6.21
N GLU A 9 -6.89 -20.32 -7.21
CA GLU A 9 -5.85 -20.46 -8.25
C GLU A 9 -6.06 -19.50 -9.43
N ASN A 10 -7.30 -19.08 -9.73
CA ASN A 10 -7.64 -18.24 -10.89
C ASN A 10 -7.71 -16.72 -10.62
N ASP A 11 -7.15 -16.21 -9.52
CA ASP A 11 -7.13 -14.76 -9.24
C ASP A 11 -8.53 -14.12 -9.19
N PHE A 12 -9.56 -14.88 -8.78
CA PHE A 12 -10.89 -14.31 -8.60
C PHE A 12 -10.98 -13.62 -7.25
N CYS A 13 -11.27 -12.31 -7.26
CA CYS A 13 -11.51 -11.56 -6.04
C CYS A 13 -12.88 -11.98 -5.45
N PRO A 14 -12.95 -12.47 -4.20
CA PRO A 14 -14.20 -12.93 -3.59
C PRO A 14 -15.17 -11.79 -3.26
N VAL A 15 -14.74 -10.54 -3.45
CA VAL A 15 -15.50 -9.32 -3.26
C VAL A 15 -15.49 -8.47 -4.54
N ARG A 16 -16.48 -7.59 -4.67
CA ARG A 16 -16.53 -6.61 -5.78
C ARG A 16 -15.30 -5.69 -5.75
N GLU A 17 -14.90 -5.21 -6.92
CA GLU A 17 -13.78 -4.28 -7.06
C GLU A 17 -13.99 -2.98 -6.27
N ASP A 18 -15.23 -2.49 -6.19
CA ASP A 18 -15.60 -1.28 -5.46
C ASP A 18 -15.23 -1.41 -3.97
N LEU A 19 -15.64 -2.52 -3.35
CA LEU A 19 -15.38 -2.80 -1.93
C LEU A 19 -13.88 -2.98 -1.67
N LEU A 20 -13.18 -3.68 -2.57
CA LEU A 20 -11.72 -3.83 -2.47
C LEU A 20 -11.02 -2.47 -2.56
N GLY A 21 -11.49 -1.59 -3.46
CA GLY A 21 -10.97 -0.23 -3.61
C GLY A 21 -11.20 0.63 -2.37
N GLU A 22 -12.37 0.53 -1.75
CA GLU A 22 -12.66 1.19 -0.47
C GLU A 22 -11.73 0.69 0.64
N MET A 23 -11.56 -0.63 0.79
CA MET A 23 -10.65 -1.21 1.78
C MET A 23 -9.19 -0.81 1.55
N TYR A 24 -8.75 -0.73 0.29
CA TYR A 24 -7.39 -0.30 -0.04
C TYR A 24 -7.13 1.18 0.29
N ARG A 25 -8.15 2.04 0.12
CA ARG A 25 -8.05 3.47 0.43
C ARG A 25 -8.39 3.81 1.88
N ALA A 26 -9.02 2.89 2.62
CA ALA A 26 -9.40 3.10 4.00
C ALA A 26 -8.18 3.32 4.88
N SER A 27 -8.31 4.24 5.84
CA SER A 27 -7.32 4.43 6.89
C SER A 27 -7.26 3.21 7.81
N GLU A 28 -6.17 3.06 8.58
CA GLU A 28 -6.02 1.98 9.59
C GLU A 28 -7.22 1.89 10.55
N SER A 29 -7.91 3.00 10.79
CA SER A 29 -9.10 3.08 11.63
C SER A 29 -10.39 2.61 10.94
N GLY A 30 -10.53 2.80 9.63
CA GLY A 30 -11.73 2.45 8.87
C GLY A 30 -11.71 1.02 8.34
N LEU A 31 -10.53 0.49 8.04
CA LEU A 31 -10.38 -0.85 7.49
C LEU A 31 -10.96 -1.95 8.40
N PRO A 32 -10.75 -1.98 9.74
CA PRO A 32 -11.31 -3.01 10.61
C PRO A 32 -12.85 -3.08 10.57
N GLN A 33 -13.51 -1.92 10.46
CA GLN A 33 -14.98 -1.83 10.41
C GLN A 33 -15.52 -2.41 9.09
N LEU A 34 -14.86 -2.10 7.98
CA LEU A 34 -15.20 -2.68 6.67
C LEU A 34 -14.98 -4.18 6.65
N VAL A 35 -13.87 -4.64 7.23
CA VAL A 35 -13.53 -6.07 7.33
C VAL A 35 -14.58 -6.82 8.18
N GLU A 36 -15.03 -6.25 9.30
CA GLU A 36 -16.02 -6.88 10.19
C GLU A 36 -17.40 -7.11 9.53
N SER A 37 -17.75 -6.32 8.50
CA SER A 37 -18.97 -6.53 7.71
C SER A 37 -18.94 -7.80 6.85
N VAL A 38 -17.77 -8.42 6.68
CA VAL A 38 -17.53 -9.57 5.81
C VAL A 38 -17.35 -10.84 6.66
N SER A 39 -17.92 -11.96 6.20
CA SER A 39 -17.81 -13.26 6.90
C SER A 39 -16.34 -13.70 7.05
N SER A 40 -16.04 -14.49 8.09
CA SER A 40 -14.66 -14.92 8.40
C SER A 40 -14.02 -15.67 7.23
N GLU A 41 -14.77 -16.54 6.57
CA GLU A 41 -14.32 -17.29 5.41
C GLU A 41 -13.90 -16.35 4.26
N VAL A 42 -14.75 -15.39 3.90
CA VAL A 42 -14.46 -14.44 2.80
C VAL A 42 -13.27 -13.54 3.14
N ARG A 43 -13.10 -13.14 4.41
CA ARG A 43 -11.93 -12.40 4.86
C ARG A 43 -10.63 -13.18 4.69
N ALA A 44 -10.63 -14.46 5.07
CA ALA A 44 -9.49 -15.34 4.87
C ALA A 44 -9.19 -15.54 3.38
N MET A 45 -10.23 -15.65 2.54
CA MET A 45 -10.03 -15.72 1.10
C MET A 45 -9.39 -14.46 0.53
N LEU A 46 -9.89 -13.30 0.97
CA LEU A 46 -9.42 -11.99 0.54
C LEU A 46 -7.98 -11.73 0.98
N ALA A 47 -7.61 -12.12 2.20
CA ALA A 47 -6.24 -12.00 2.69
C ALA A 47 -5.26 -12.80 1.83
N LEU A 48 -5.61 -14.04 1.46
CA LEU A 48 -4.80 -14.89 0.60
C LEU A 48 -4.68 -14.33 -0.83
N PHE A 49 -5.78 -13.80 -1.37
CA PHE A 49 -5.80 -13.12 -2.66
C PHE A 49 -4.88 -11.90 -2.69
N CYS A 50 -4.97 -11.04 -1.66
CA CYS A 50 -4.15 -9.84 -1.53
C CYS A 50 -2.67 -10.18 -1.28
N TYR A 51 -2.36 -11.26 -0.58
CA TYR A 51 -1.00 -11.64 -0.22
C TYR A 51 -0.12 -11.95 -1.44
N ARG A 52 -0.69 -12.50 -2.51
CA ARG A 52 0.02 -12.81 -3.76
C ARG A 52 0.38 -11.56 -4.58
N ARG A 53 -0.27 -10.42 -4.31
CA ARG A 53 -0.05 -9.15 -5.03
C ARG A 53 0.82 -8.22 -4.19
N SER A 54 1.98 -7.84 -4.73
CA SER A 54 2.94 -6.97 -4.04
C SER A 54 2.32 -5.64 -3.56
N HIS A 55 1.51 -5.00 -4.40
CA HIS A 55 0.86 -3.71 -4.09
C HIS A 55 -0.26 -3.83 -3.04
N LEU A 56 -0.81 -5.04 -2.80
CA LEU A 56 -1.84 -5.28 -1.79
C LEU A 56 -1.29 -5.99 -0.55
N HIS A 57 0.03 -6.19 -0.47
CA HIS A 57 0.63 -7.01 0.59
C HIS A 57 0.39 -6.44 1.98
N SER A 58 0.50 -5.11 2.14
CA SER A 58 0.20 -4.44 3.41
C SER A 58 -1.27 -4.61 3.83
N LEU A 59 -2.18 -4.54 2.86
CA LEU A 59 -3.61 -4.79 3.07
C LEU A 59 -3.86 -6.26 3.46
N ALA A 60 -3.16 -7.21 2.82
CA ALA A 60 -3.25 -8.63 3.15
C ALA A 60 -2.89 -8.92 4.61
N LEU A 61 -1.80 -8.34 5.11
CA LEU A 61 -1.39 -8.48 6.51
C LEU A 61 -2.40 -7.86 7.47
N SER A 62 -2.95 -6.70 7.11
CA SER A 62 -3.95 -6.00 7.90
C SER A 62 -5.24 -6.81 8.03
N ILE A 63 -5.74 -7.37 6.91
CA ILE A 63 -6.93 -8.24 6.91
C ILE A 63 -6.64 -9.54 7.66
N ALA A 64 -5.49 -10.17 7.42
CA ALA A 64 -5.07 -11.40 8.09
C ALA A 64 -4.99 -11.25 9.62
N SER A 65 -4.66 -10.06 10.12
CA SER A 65 -4.63 -9.78 11.57
C SER A 65 -5.98 -9.93 12.27
N SER A 66 -7.08 -9.83 11.52
CA SER A 66 -8.46 -10.00 11.97
C SER A 66 -9.03 -11.40 11.72
N CYS A 67 -8.29 -12.26 11.01
CA CYS A 67 -8.71 -13.60 10.64
C CYS A 67 -8.28 -14.63 11.69
N GLU A 68 -9.00 -15.75 11.75
CA GLU A 68 -8.56 -16.92 12.53
C GLU A 68 -7.51 -17.72 11.77
N GLU A 69 -6.56 -18.30 12.50
CA GLU A 69 -5.50 -19.14 11.94
C GLU A 69 -6.08 -20.35 11.20
N ARG A 70 -7.14 -20.95 11.75
CA ARG A 70 -7.82 -22.13 11.18
C ARG A 70 -8.37 -21.83 9.78
N ASP A 71 -9.06 -20.71 9.61
CA ASP A 71 -9.64 -20.30 8.33
C ASP A 71 -8.55 -20.06 7.27
N LEU A 72 -7.46 -19.39 7.65
CA LEU A 72 -6.32 -19.16 6.77
C LEU A 72 -5.64 -20.47 6.35
N ILE A 73 -5.46 -21.43 7.27
CA ILE A 73 -4.85 -22.73 6.98
C ILE A 73 -5.79 -23.59 6.12
N GLN A 74 -7.10 -23.59 6.40
CA GLN A 74 -8.06 -24.39 5.67
C GLN A 74 -8.13 -23.98 4.19
N LEU A 75 -8.04 -22.67 3.91
CA LEU A 75 -8.15 -22.12 2.57
C LEU A 75 -6.79 -22.00 1.86
N GLY A 76 -5.73 -21.63 2.59
CA GLY A 76 -4.41 -21.29 2.07
C GLY A 76 -3.29 -22.29 2.41
N GLY A 77 -3.57 -23.32 3.21
CA GLY A 77 -2.59 -24.33 3.62
C GLY A 77 -1.36 -23.72 4.28
N ARG A 78 -0.18 -24.07 3.76
CA ARG A 78 1.12 -23.54 4.25
C ARG A 78 1.20 -22.01 4.13
N VAL A 79 0.69 -21.45 3.04
CA VAL A 79 0.69 -19.99 2.83
C VAL A 79 -0.17 -19.32 3.90
N GLY A 80 -1.30 -19.92 4.25
CA GLY A 80 -2.18 -19.44 5.33
C GLY A 80 -1.48 -19.40 6.68
N SER A 81 -0.77 -20.46 7.06
CA SER A 81 0.02 -20.49 8.30
C SER A 81 1.11 -19.41 8.32
N THR A 82 1.85 -19.25 7.21
CA THR A 82 2.87 -18.20 7.11
C THR A 82 2.27 -16.80 7.15
N LEU A 83 1.13 -16.58 6.49
CA LEU A 83 0.44 -15.30 6.47
C LEU A 83 -0.07 -14.92 7.87
N TYR A 84 -0.59 -15.89 8.61
CA TYR A 84 -1.00 -15.69 9.99
C TYR A 84 0.18 -15.25 10.87
N ALA A 85 1.30 -15.96 10.83
CA ALA A 85 2.52 -15.60 11.56
C ALA A 85 3.00 -14.18 11.20
N LEU A 86 3.12 -13.88 9.91
CA LEU A 86 3.56 -12.57 9.42
C LEU A 86 2.64 -11.43 9.87
N SER A 87 1.32 -11.64 9.89
CA SER A 87 0.37 -10.61 10.34
C SER A 87 0.50 -10.28 11.83
N ARG A 88 0.91 -11.26 12.66
CA ARG A 88 1.14 -11.07 14.10
C ARG A 88 2.46 -10.36 14.35
N ASP A 89 3.49 -10.67 13.58
CA ASP A 89 4.79 -9.97 13.65
C ASP A 89 4.69 -8.53 13.13
N ALA A 90 3.93 -8.29 12.05
CA ALA A 90 3.68 -6.94 11.52
C ALA A 90 2.97 -6.04 12.54
N LYS A 91 2.08 -6.61 13.39
CA LYS A 91 1.46 -5.87 14.51
C LYS A 91 2.49 -5.47 15.57
N ALA A 92 3.55 -6.27 15.76
CA ALA A 92 4.66 -5.93 16.65
C ALA A 92 5.55 -4.83 16.06
N PHE A 93 5.71 -4.79 14.73
CA PHE A 93 6.37 -3.71 13.99
C PHE A 93 5.41 -2.54 13.72
N ARG A 94 4.64 -2.09 14.72
CA ARG A 94 4.01 -0.77 14.63
C ARG A 94 5.08 0.23 15.06
N PRO A 95 5.78 0.94 14.14
CA PRO A 95 6.69 1.98 14.55
C PRO A 95 5.88 3.03 15.31
N THR A 96 6.04 3.07 16.62
CA THR A 96 5.64 4.23 17.39
C THR A 96 6.37 5.43 16.78
N PRO A 97 5.71 6.54 16.43
CA PRO A 97 6.36 7.71 15.84
C PRO A 97 7.31 8.46 16.82
N ALA A 98 7.84 7.79 17.85
CA ALA A 98 8.53 8.40 18.98
C ALA A 98 9.98 7.94 19.20
N ALA A 99 10.50 6.95 18.46
CA ALA A 99 11.88 6.47 18.70
C ALA A 99 12.95 7.09 17.78
N TYR A 100 12.59 7.53 16.56
CA TYR A 100 13.57 8.09 15.62
C TYR A 100 13.91 9.56 15.86
N SER A 101 13.10 10.27 16.64
CA SER A 101 13.31 11.70 16.96
C SER A 101 14.12 11.94 18.23
N ALA A 102 14.30 10.92 19.09
CA ALA A 102 14.96 11.09 20.40
C ALA A 102 16.50 11.05 20.34
N HIS A 103 17.10 10.60 19.23
CA HIS A 103 18.56 10.40 19.12
C HIS A 103 19.23 11.15 17.97
N ARG A 104 18.50 11.95 17.21
CA ARG A 104 19.11 12.83 16.21
C ARG A 104 19.51 14.13 16.90
N LYS A 105 20.82 14.44 16.90
CA LYS A 105 21.31 15.78 17.27
C LYS A 105 20.55 16.82 16.44
N PRO A 106 20.10 17.94 17.03
CA PRO A 106 19.33 18.94 16.30
C PRO A 106 20.13 19.42 15.08
N ILE A 107 19.51 19.30 13.90
CA ILE A 107 20.06 19.85 12.66
C ILE A 107 19.83 21.36 12.74
N THR A 108 20.90 22.13 12.94
CA THR A 108 20.82 23.59 12.86
C THR A 108 20.85 24.00 11.39
N LEU A 109 19.72 24.48 10.88
CA LEU A 109 19.71 25.17 9.59
C LEU A 109 20.54 26.45 9.71
N SER A 110 21.52 26.62 8.82
CA SER A 110 22.29 27.87 8.73
C SER A 110 21.35 28.98 8.26
N THR A 111 21.01 29.92 9.14
CA THR A 111 20.14 31.08 8.86
C THR A 111 20.85 32.17 8.05
N LYS A 112 21.89 31.82 7.30
CA LYS A 112 22.58 32.78 6.44
C LYS A 112 21.68 33.06 5.24
N PRO A 113 21.17 34.29 5.06
CA PRO A 113 20.30 34.60 3.93
C PRO A 113 21.09 34.38 2.64
N LEU A 114 20.53 33.56 1.74
CA LEU A 114 21.09 33.35 0.41
C LEU A 114 21.14 34.70 -0.31
N SER A 115 22.32 35.09 -0.79
CA SER A 115 22.49 36.31 -1.58
C SER A 115 21.57 36.28 -2.80
N SER A 116 20.97 37.44 -3.10
CA SER A 116 19.95 37.65 -4.13
C SER A 116 20.37 37.08 -5.48
N VAL A 117 19.63 36.09 -5.98
CA VAL A 117 19.80 35.55 -7.33
C VAL A 117 19.35 36.62 -8.33
N PRO A 118 20.21 37.08 -9.26
CA PRO A 118 19.79 38.01 -10.30
C PRO A 118 18.85 37.29 -11.28
N ARG A 119 17.72 37.92 -11.62
CA ARG A 119 16.77 37.37 -12.60
C ARG A 119 17.43 37.36 -13.97
N ILE A 120 17.47 36.19 -14.58
CA ILE A 120 17.91 36.01 -15.97
C ILE A 120 16.89 36.74 -16.85
N VAL A 121 17.33 37.81 -17.52
CA VAL A 121 16.61 38.43 -18.63
C VAL A 121 16.93 37.62 -19.88
N HIS A 122 15.92 36.97 -20.45
CA HIS A 122 16.03 36.33 -21.74
C HIS A 122 15.91 37.40 -22.82
N ASP A 123 17.05 37.80 -23.38
CA ASP A 123 17.14 38.57 -24.61
C ASP A 123 16.98 37.58 -25.78
N LEU A 124 15.79 37.61 -26.41
CA LEU A 124 15.49 36.85 -27.61
C LEU A 124 15.75 37.75 -28.81
N ASP A 125 16.99 37.77 -29.27
CA ASP A 125 17.38 38.32 -30.56
C ASP A 125 17.41 37.16 -31.57
N ASP A 126 16.37 37.05 -32.41
CA ASP A 126 16.34 36.18 -33.58
C ASP A 126 15.97 37.06 -34.79
N ASP A 127 17.00 37.56 -35.48
CA ASP A 127 16.90 38.29 -36.74
C ASP A 127 17.72 37.57 -37.83
N LEU A 128 17.16 37.59 -39.05
CA LEU A 128 17.74 37.29 -40.38
C LEU A 128 17.63 35.86 -41.00
N GLY A 129 16.44 35.61 -41.54
CA GLY A 129 16.12 35.32 -42.97
C GLY A 129 17.12 34.72 -43.97
N HIS A 130 16.60 33.80 -44.81
CA HIS A 130 16.87 33.57 -46.25
C HIS A 130 15.71 32.72 -46.82
N ALA A 131 14.80 33.23 -47.66
CA ALA A 131 14.88 33.48 -49.11
C ALA A 131 14.51 32.27 -50.02
N ALA A 132 13.45 32.50 -50.82
CA ALA A 132 13.24 32.09 -52.23
C ALA A 132 12.60 30.72 -52.63
N THR A 133 11.51 30.89 -53.41
CA THR A 133 11.06 30.16 -54.63
C THR A 133 10.51 28.74 -54.55
N ALA A 134 9.21 28.56 -54.86
CA ALA A 134 8.72 28.15 -56.19
C ALA A 134 7.20 28.39 -56.29
#